data_AF-A0A1Q5A5H3-F1
#
_entry.id   AF-A0A1Q5A5H3-F1
#
_cell.length_a   1.000
_cell.length_b   1.000
_cell.length_c   1.000
_cell.angle_alpha   90.00
_cell.angle_beta   90.00
_cell.angle_gamma   90.00
#
_symmetry.space_group_name_H-M   'P 1'
#
loop_
_entity.id
_entity.type
_entity.pdbx_description
1 polymer ?
#
loop_
_entity_poly.entity_id
_entity_poly.type
_entity_poly.pdbx_seq_one_letter_code
_entity_poly.pdbx_strand_id
1 'polypeptide(L)' 'MSVMTWHASPTRAALPIGDPTTGEVRVPVALYDLDVLQAEVPLVLSRTEAEALRDRLDTLLAGTLVPVPTGGIR' A
#
# COMPACT_ATOMS: atom_id res chain seq x y z
N MET A 1 -20.94 -17.57 9.10
CA MET A 1 -20.64 -16.29 8.41
C MET A 1 -19.27 -16.46 7.77
N SER A 2 -19.19 -16.54 6.44
CA SER A 2 -17.92 -16.64 5.73
C SER A 2 -17.25 -15.26 5.83
N VAL A 3 -16.08 -15.20 6.46
CA VAL A 3 -15.20 -14.03 6.38
C VAL A 3 -14.82 -13.86 4.92
N MET A 4 -15.26 -12.78 4.30
CA MET A 4 -14.71 -12.36 3.00
C MET A 4 -13.22 -12.15 3.21
N THR A 5 -12.38 -13.00 2.61
CA THR A 5 -10.92 -12.95 2.81
C THR A 5 -10.31 -11.91 1.86
N TRP A 6 -10.94 -10.73 1.80
CA TRP A 6 -10.51 -9.67 0.93
C TRP A 6 -9.25 -9.03 1.51
N HIS A 7 -8.25 -8.82 0.66
CA HIS A 7 -7.06 -8.08 1.02
C HIS A 7 -6.87 -6.89 0.08
N ALA A 8 -6.29 -5.84 0.62
CA ALA A 8 -5.94 -4.63 -0.12
C ALA A 8 -4.46 -4.67 -0.47
N SER A 9 -4.14 -4.39 -1.73
CA SER A 9 -2.77 -4.26 -2.21
C SER A 9 -2.60 -2.92 -2.92
N PRO A 10 -1.47 -2.20 -2.77
CA PRO A 10 -1.19 -1.01 -3.55
C PRO A 10 -1.27 -1.31 -5.06
N THR A 11 -1.90 -0.41 -5.81
CA THR A 11 -1.97 -0.55 -7.26
C THR A 11 -0.57 -0.42 -7.84
N ARG A 12 -0.19 -1.35 -8.73
CA ARG A 12 1.17 -1.42 -9.28
C ARG A 12 1.53 -0.10 -9.96
N ALA A 13 2.69 0.45 -9.57
CA ALA A 13 3.25 1.71 -10.08
C ALA A 13 2.38 2.97 -9.82
N ALA A 14 1.29 2.86 -9.06
CA ALA A 14 0.51 4.02 -8.66
C ALA A 14 1.16 4.68 -7.45
N LEU A 15 1.37 6.00 -7.55
CA LEU A 15 1.94 6.78 -6.46
C LEU A 15 0.83 7.30 -5.53
N PRO A 16 1.08 7.37 -4.21
CA PRO A 16 0.22 8.13 -3.31
C PRO A 16 0.13 9.59 -3.75
N ILE A 17 -1.07 10.17 -3.62
CA ILE A 17 -1.35 11.57 -3.97
C ILE A 17 -1.72 12.30 -2.69
N GLY A 18 -1.06 13.42 -2.41
CA GLY A 18 -1.42 14.33 -1.32
C GLY A 18 -2.29 15.49 -1.81
N ASP A 19 -3.31 15.85 -1.03
CA ASP A 19 -4.07 17.08 -1.21
C ASP A 19 -3.51 18.16 -0.26
N PRO A 20 -2.93 19.25 -0.79
CA PRO A 20 -2.31 20.29 0.03
C PRO A 20 -3.33 21.18 0.76
N THR A 21 -4.60 21.19 0.33
CA THR A 21 -5.67 22.00 0.95
C THR A 21 -6.29 21.29 2.14
N THR A 22 -6.52 19.98 2.03
CA THR A 22 -7.16 19.18 3.09
C THR A 22 -6.15 18.42 3.96
N GLY A 23 -4.93 18.21 3.46
CA GLY A 23 -3.95 17.35 4.11
C GLY A 23 -4.25 15.86 3.95
N GLU A 24 -5.21 15.48 3.10
CA GLU A 24 -5.50 14.08 2.78
C GLU A 24 -4.35 13.47 1.97
N VAL A 25 -4.05 12.21 2.26
CA VAL A 25 -3.17 11.35 1.47
C VAL A 25 -4.02 10.21 0.92
N ARG A 26 -4.01 10.04 -0.39
CA ARG A 26 -4.76 9.02 -1.11
C ARG A 26 -3.80 8.00 -1.69
N VAL A 27 -3.88 6.77 -1.21
CA VAL A 27 -3.08 5.64 -1.70
C VAL A 27 -3.98 4.77 -2.58
N PRO A 28 -3.75 4.67 -3.90
CA PRO A 28 -4.55 3.80 -4.76
C PRO A 28 -4.35 2.32 -4.37
N VAL A 29 -5.41 1.65 -3.94
CA VAL A 29 -5.38 0.22 -3.59
C VAL A 29 -6.38 -0.56 -4.43
N ALA A 30 -6.01 -1.79 -4.75
CA ALA A 30 -6.88 -2.78 -5.34
C ALA A 30 -7.28 -3.80 -4.26
N LEU A 31 -8.56 -4.11 -4.20
CA LEU A 31 -9.13 -5.14 -3.34
C LEU A 31 -9.20 -6.44 -4.10
N TYR A 32 -8.67 -7.50 -3.51
CA TYR A 32 -8.67 -8.83 -4.09
C TYR A 32 -9.35 -9.82 -3.16
N ASP A 33 -10.17 -10.70 -3.74
CA ASP A 33 -10.53 -11.97 -3.12
C ASP A 33 -9.61 -13.04 -3.70
N LEU A 34 -8.61 -13.46 -2.91
CA LEU A 34 -7.47 -14.23 -3.40
C LEU A 34 -6.80 -13.51 -4.60
N ASP A 35 -6.91 -14.03 -5.81
CA ASP A 35 -6.31 -13.41 -7.01
C ASP A 35 -7.34 -12.65 -7.87
N VAL A 36 -8.60 -12.60 -7.44
CA VAL A 36 -9.69 -11.99 -8.21
C VAL A 36 -9.89 -10.54 -7.77
N LEU A 37 -9.61 -9.61 -8.69
CA LEU A 37 -9.86 -8.18 -8.49
C LEU A 37 -11.35 -7.95 -8.22
N GLN A 38 -11.65 -7.31 -7.10
CA GLN A 38 -13.01 -6.95 -6.69
C GLN A 38 -13.31 -5.48 -6.97
N ALA A 39 -12.35 -4.60 -6.64
CA ALA A 39 -12.50 -3.16 -6.80
C ALA A 39 -11.15 -2.44 -6.74
N GLU A 40 -11.10 -1.25 -7.34
CA GLU A 40 -10.02 -0.28 -7.13
C GLU A 40 -10.59 0.89 -6.33
N VAL A 41 -10.01 1.15 -5.15
CA VAL A 41 -10.47 2.21 -4.25
C VAL A 41 -9.28 2.94 -3.65
N PRO A 42 -9.35 4.26 -3.45
CA PRO A 42 -8.30 4.97 -2.70
C PRO A 42 -8.43 4.67 -1.21
N LEU A 43 -7.34 4.23 -0.59
CA LEU A 43 -7.17 4.35 0.86
C LEU A 43 -6.89 5.83 1.16
N VAL A 44 -7.86 6.49 1.81
CA VAL A 44 -7.74 7.90 2.19
C VAL A 44 -7.32 7.98 3.65
N LEU A 45 -6.25 8.72 3.90
CA LEU A 45 -5.67 8.92 5.22
C LEU A 45 -5.54 10.43 5.45
N SER A 46 -5.65 10.88 6.70
CA SER A 46 -5.08 12.17 7.08
C SER A 46 -3.55 12.12 6.98
N ARG A 47 -2.91 13.29 6.88
CA ARG A 47 -1.45 13.39 6.89
C ARG A 47 -0.81 12.66 8.07
N THR A 48 -1.35 12.83 9.29
CA THR A 48 -0.81 12.20 10.49
C THR A 48 -0.95 10.67 10.46
N GLU A 49 -2.06 10.14 9.95
CA GLU A 49 -2.24 8.69 9.77
C GLU A 49 -1.29 8.13 8.72
N ALA A 50 -1.06 8.87 7.62
CA ALA A 50 -0.11 8.47 6.59
C ALA A 50 1.33 8.43 7.10
N GLU A 51 1.74 9.43 7.89
CA GLU A 51 3.07 9.46 8.53
C GLU A 51 3.23 8.31 9.52
N ALA A 52 2.24 8.06 10.39
CA ALA A 52 2.27 6.94 11.34
C ALA A 52 2.30 5.57 10.65
N LEU A 53 1.53 5.40 9.57
CA LEU A 53 1.55 4.18 8.77
C LEU A 53 2.93 3.97 8.14
N ARG A 54 3.52 5.02 7.56
CA ARG A 54 4.85 4.96 6.97
C ARG A 54 5.89 4.55 8.00
N ASP A 55 5.95 5.19 9.17
CA ASP A 55 6.92 4.86 10.21
C ASP A 55 6.80 3.40 10.67
N ARG A 56 5.55 2.90 10.76
CA ARG A 56 5.28 1.50 11.09
C ARG A 56 5.75 0.56 9.98
N LEU A 57 5.50 0.88 8.71
CA LEU A 57 5.96 0.10 7.57
C LEU A 57 7.50 0.11 7.49
N ASP A 58 8.14 1.26 7.67
CA ASP A 58 9.60 1.38 7.69
C ASP A 58 10.20 0.49 8.79
N THR A 59 9.59 0.45 9.98
CA THR A 59 10.03 -0.45 11.07
C THR A 59 9.88 -1.93 10.70
N LEU A 60 8.74 -2.32 10.11
CA LEU A 60 8.49 -3.71 9.72
C LEU A 60 9.41 -4.16 8.59
N LEU A 61 9.65 -3.27 7.61
CA LEU A 61 10.48 -3.51 6.44
C LEU A 61 11.99 -3.44 6.75
N ALA A 62 12.41 -2.65 7.74
CA ALA A 62 13.80 -2.62 8.20
C ALA A 62 14.28 -3.98 8.73
N GLY A 63 13.37 -4.79 9.29
CA GLY A 63 13.64 -6.18 9.69
C GLY A 63 13.53 -7.21 8.55
N THR A 64 12.95 -6.81 7.41
CA THR A 64 12.74 -7.65 6.21
C THR A 64 13.59 -7.17 5.04
N LEU A 65 14.88 -6.95 5.28
CA LEU A 65 15.88 -6.87 4.21
C LEU A 65 15.94 -8.22 3.48
N VAL A 66 15.02 -8.45 2.54
CA VAL A 66 15.22 -9.41 1.46
C VAL A 66 16.28 -8.78 0.57
N PRO A 67 17.48 -9.35 0.44
CA PRO A 67 18.44 -8.88 -0.55
C PRO A 67 17.76 -9.02 -1.91
N VAL A 68 17.54 -7.90 -2.60
CA VAL A 68 17.29 -7.96 -4.04
C VAL A 68 18.55 -8.59 -4.63
N PRO A 69 18.49 -9.77 -5.27
CA PRO A 69 19.66 -10.33 -5.92
C PRO A 69 20.10 -9.36 -7.02
N THR A 70 21.24 -8.70 -6.81
CA THR A 70 21.97 -7.97 -7.84
C THR A 70 22.52 -8.99 -8.83
N GLY A 71 21.68 -9.47 -9.75
CA GLY A 71 22.04 -10.58 -10.63
C GLY A 71 21.19 -10.62 -11.89
N GLY A 72 21.63 -9.87 -12.90
CA GLY A 72 21.03 -9.90 -14.23
C GLY A 72 21.83 -9.07 -15.24
N ILE A 73 23.14 -9.31 -15.32
CA ILE A 73 23.93 -8.90 -16.49
C ILE A 73 23.50 -9.79 -17.66
N ARG A 74 22.87 -9.21 -18.67
CA ARG A 74 23.11 -9.49 -20.10
C ARG A 74 22.33 -8.53 -20.98
#